data_AF-A0A496S4I6-F1
#
_entry.id   AF-A0A496S4I6-F1
#
_cell.length_a   1.000
_cell.length_b   1.000
_cell.length_c   1.000
_cell.angle_alpha   90.00
_cell.angle_beta   90.00
_cell.angle_gamma   90.00
#
_symmetry.space_group_name_H-M   'P 1'
#
loop_
_entity.id
_entity.type
_entity.pdbx_description
1 polymer ?
#
loop_
_entity_poly.entity_id
_entity_poly.type
_entity_poly.pdbx_seq_one_letter_code
_entity_poly.pdbx_strand_id
1 'polypeptide(L)'
;MFQALGEHCGEEEKAVSIEEPITRYYLLLKAFFGATSNGERFERLKVSSNELVMLKLATGVDASSFIRSSRPSHNNTYLFKKSGSKSELTFLEPLKADAQYLSSYLEERGIVQGGNMVISNPIDMFHYLSYLAAKGARPKDYEEVRSYNPRAFEEARSVAHIFSKALLETDPEREMAENVLKIRIF
;
A
#
# COMPACT_ATOMS: atom_id res chain seq x y z
N MET A 1 -11.79 -7.06 -14.51
CA MET A 1 -11.41 -5.66 -14.21
C MET A 1 -9.90 -5.52 -14.01
N PHE A 2 -9.27 -6.24 -13.07
CA PHE A 2 -7.80 -6.18 -12.89
C PHE A 2 -6.99 -6.79 -14.05
N GLN A 3 -7.53 -7.81 -14.73
CA GLN A 3 -6.93 -8.36 -15.97
C GLN A 3 -6.86 -7.31 -17.09
N ALA A 4 -7.89 -6.45 -17.23
CA ALA A 4 -7.91 -5.38 -18.23
C ALA A 4 -6.91 -4.25 -17.92
N LEU A 5 -6.61 -4.00 -16.65
CA LEU A 5 -5.53 -3.08 -16.25
C LEU A 5 -4.14 -3.66 -16.59
N GLY A 6 -3.96 -4.97 -16.42
CA GLY A 6 -2.75 -5.68 -16.85
C GLY A 6 -2.57 -5.64 -18.38
N GLU A 7 -3.65 -5.85 -19.13
CA GLU A 7 -3.65 -5.80 -20.60
C GLU A 7 -3.37 -4.39 -21.15
N HIS A 8 -3.82 -3.32 -20.48
CA HIS A 8 -3.52 -1.93 -20.87
C HIS A 8 -2.03 -1.55 -20.66
N CYS A 9 -1.30 -2.31 -19.84
CA CYS A 9 0.10 -2.04 -19.49
C CYS A 9 1.12 -2.68 -20.44
N GLY A 10 0.67 -3.35 -21.51
CA GLY A 10 1.50 -3.73 -22.67
C GLY A 10 2.55 -4.81 -22.45
N GLU A 11 2.44 -5.65 -21.42
CA GLU A 11 3.38 -6.75 -21.19
C GLU A 11 2.71 -8.10 -21.44
N GLU A 12 3.21 -8.81 -22.47
CA GLU A 12 3.06 -10.26 -22.55
C GLU A 12 3.78 -10.90 -21.35
N GLU A 13 3.02 -11.63 -20.54
CA GLU A 13 3.48 -12.69 -19.62
C GLU A 13 4.37 -12.32 -18.42
N LYS A 14 3.90 -11.43 -17.56
CA LYS A 14 3.78 -11.79 -16.13
C LYS A 14 2.41 -11.34 -15.68
N ALA A 15 1.44 -12.26 -15.72
CA ALA A 15 0.10 -12.00 -15.21
C ALA A 15 0.22 -11.41 -13.81
N VAL A 16 -0.13 -10.13 -13.69
CA VAL A 16 -0.24 -9.42 -12.42
C VAL A 16 -1.32 -10.15 -11.62
N SER A 17 -0.91 -11.13 -10.80
CA SER A 17 -1.83 -11.94 -10.02
C SER A 17 -2.14 -11.19 -8.73
N ILE A 18 -3.27 -10.47 -8.73
CA ILE A 18 -3.80 -9.83 -7.53
C ILE A 18 -4.83 -10.78 -6.90
N GLU A 19 -4.37 -11.59 -5.96
CA GLU A 19 -5.17 -12.63 -5.33
C GLU A 19 -5.78 -12.12 -4.02
N GLU A 20 -5.03 -11.33 -3.25
CA GLU A 20 -5.47 -10.91 -1.93
C GLU A 20 -6.59 -9.85 -2.00
N PRO A 21 -7.75 -10.10 -1.34
CA PRO A 21 -8.89 -9.18 -1.36
C PRO A 21 -8.53 -7.77 -0.88
N ILE A 22 -7.62 -7.67 0.10
CA ILE A 22 -7.15 -6.39 0.64
C ILE A 22 -6.31 -5.61 -0.38
N THR A 23 -5.55 -6.30 -1.25
CA THR A 23 -4.84 -5.66 -2.35
C THR A 23 -5.83 -5.04 -3.33
N ARG A 24 -6.87 -5.79 -3.73
CA ARG A 24 -7.94 -5.27 -4.60
C ARG A 24 -8.63 -4.06 -3.96
N TYR A 25 -8.93 -4.16 -2.67
CA TYR A 25 -9.54 -3.07 -1.90
C TYR A 25 -8.69 -1.80 -1.92
N TYR A 26 -7.37 -1.92 -1.69
CA TYR A 26 -6.44 -0.80 -1.74
C TYR A 26 -6.32 -0.20 -3.15
N LEU A 27 -6.25 -1.04 -4.19
CA LEU A 27 -6.22 -0.59 -5.59
C LEU A 27 -7.50 0.16 -5.97
N LEU A 28 -8.67 -0.31 -5.55
CA LEU A 28 -9.93 0.39 -5.80
C LEU A 28 -10.01 1.72 -5.06
N LEU A 29 -9.51 1.79 -3.82
CA LEU A 29 -9.40 3.05 -3.10
C LEU A 29 -8.59 4.08 -3.89
N LYS A 30 -7.42 3.68 -4.36
CA LYS A 30 -6.55 4.52 -5.19
C LYS A 30 -7.19 4.89 -6.53
N ALA A 31 -7.91 3.97 -7.17
CA ALA A 31 -8.51 4.22 -8.47
C ALA A 31 -9.75 5.15 -8.41
N PHE A 32 -10.63 4.96 -7.44
CA PHE A 32 -11.88 5.73 -7.33
C PHE A 32 -11.72 7.04 -6.57
N PHE A 33 -10.82 7.05 -5.59
CA PHE A 33 -10.68 8.12 -4.63
C PHE A 33 -9.23 8.61 -4.53
N GLY A 34 -8.36 8.20 -5.45
CA GLY A 34 -6.98 8.65 -5.51
C GLY A 34 -6.90 10.17 -5.50
N ALA A 35 -5.82 10.68 -4.92
CA ALA A 35 -5.64 12.08 -4.59
C ALA A 35 -6.09 13.00 -5.74
N THR A 36 -7.19 13.72 -5.49
CA THR A 36 -7.51 14.91 -6.27
C THR A 36 -6.44 15.93 -5.89
N SER A 37 -5.59 16.28 -6.85
CA SER A 37 -4.59 17.33 -6.69
C SER A 37 -5.29 18.69 -6.53
N ASN A 38 -5.80 18.96 -5.33
CA ASN A 38 -6.31 20.28 -4.94
C ASN A 38 -5.13 21.21 -4.61
N GLY A 39 -4.22 21.39 -5.59
CA GLY A 39 -2.98 22.16 -5.47
C GLY A 39 -1.71 21.30 -5.53
N GLU A 40 -0.55 21.97 -5.52
CA GLU A 40 0.80 21.38 -5.67
C GLU A 40 1.20 20.34 -4.59
N ARG A 41 0.32 20.01 -3.64
CA ARG A 41 0.61 19.09 -2.51
C ARG A 41 -0.36 17.92 -2.48
N PHE A 42 0.21 16.72 -2.35
CA PHE A 42 -0.53 15.49 -2.11
C PHE A 42 -1.16 15.49 -0.70
N GLU A 43 -2.45 15.25 -0.62
CA GLU A 43 -3.19 15.10 0.63
C GLU A 43 -3.75 13.69 0.77
N ARG A 44 -3.74 13.15 2.00
CA ARG A 44 -4.32 11.83 2.26
C ARG A 44 -5.82 11.86 2.03
N LEU A 45 -6.32 10.84 1.35
CA LEU A 45 -7.74 10.64 1.13
C LEU A 45 -8.52 10.59 2.44
N LYS A 46 -9.65 11.31 2.47
CA LYS A 46 -10.69 11.18 3.48
C LYS A 46 -11.82 10.33 2.92
N VAL A 47 -12.21 9.31 3.66
CA VAL A 47 -13.24 8.34 3.27
C VAL A 47 -14.38 8.37 4.28
N SER A 48 -15.59 8.52 3.75
CA SER A 48 -16.86 8.43 4.45
C SER A 48 -17.30 6.99 4.66
N SER A 49 -18.22 6.75 5.59
CA SER A 49 -18.75 5.41 5.84
C SER A 49 -19.44 4.80 4.61
N ASN A 50 -20.07 5.61 3.76
CA ASN A 50 -20.74 5.12 2.55
C ASN A 50 -19.75 4.57 1.52
N GLU A 51 -18.60 5.22 1.34
CA GLU A 51 -17.53 4.76 0.44
C GLU A 51 -16.93 3.44 0.93
N LEU A 52 -16.75 3.27 2.25
CA LEU A 52 -16.31 2.00 2.82
C LEU A 52 -17.30 0.86 2.56
N VAL A 53 -18.62 1.13 2.64
CA VAL A 53 -19.66 0.15 2.34
C VAL A 53 -19.62 -0.26 0.87
N MET A 54 -19.49 0.69 -0.06
CA MET A 54 -19.36 0.38 -1.48
C MET A 54 -18.15 -0.51 -1.77
N LEU A 55 -17.00 -0.19 -1.18
CA LEU A 55 -15.79 -0.99 -1.34
C LEU A 55 -15.93 -2.39 -0.70
N LYS A 56 -16.58 -2.49 0.46
CA LYS A 56 -16.89 -3.78 1.09
C LYS A 56 -17.75 -4.66 0.18
N LEU A 57 -18.76 -4.09 -0.47
CA LEU A 57 -19.59 -4.81 -1.43
C LEU A 57 -18.80 -5.24 -2.67
N ALA A 58 -17.85 -4.43 -3.13
CA ALA A 58 -17.03 -4.72 -4.31
C ALA A 58 -15.94 -5.78 -4.08
N THR A 59 -15.35 -5.85 -2.89
CA THR A 59 -14.19 -6.71 -2.62
C THR A 59 -14.41 -7.77 -1.54
N GLY A 60 -15.51 -7.70 -0.80
CA GLY A 60 -15.76 -8.53 0.38
C GLY A 60 -14.97 -8.14 1.63
N VAL A 61 -14.13 -7.10 1.57
CA VAL A 61 -13.29 -6.67 2.68
C VAL A 61 -14.06 -5.77 3.64
N ASP A 62 -14.13 -6.16 4.92
CA ASP A 62 -14.65 -5.29 5.96
C ASP A 62 -13.56 -4.33 6.46
N ALA A 63 -13.69 -3.05 6.09
CA ALA A 63 -12.73 -2.01 6.45
C ALA A 63 -12.62 -1.77 7.98
N SER A 64 -13.62 -2.18 8.77
CA SER A 64 -13.67 -1.91 10.20
C SER A 64 -12.50 -2.54 10.97
N SER A 65 -11.98 -3.68 10.51
CA SER A 65 -10.81 -4.34 11.10
C SER A 65 -9.48 -3.61 10.83
N PHE A 66 -9.47 -2.73 9.83
CA PHE A 66 -8.30 -1.94 9.42
C PHE A 66 -8.34 -0.50 9.95
N ILE A 67 -9.31 -0.17 10.81
CA ILE A 67 -9.39 1.15 11.47
C ILE A 67 -8.51 1.14 12.71
N ARG A 68 -7.52 2.03 12.73
CA ARG A 68 -6.64 2.21 13.88
C ARG A 68 -7.44 2.66 15.10
N SER A 69 -7.39 1.84 16.15
CA SER A 69 -7.95 2.16 17.45
C SER A 69 -7.03 3.09 18.24
N SER A 70 -7.54 3.67 19.33
CA SER A 70 -6.74 4.46 20.27
C SER A 70 -5.70 3.63 21.03
N ARG A 71 -5.91 2.31 21.12
CA ARG A 71 -4.98 1.33 21.69
C ARG A 71 -4.67 0.28 20.62
N PRO A 72 -3.63 0.50 19.79
CA PRO A 72 -3.28 -0.41 18.72
C PRO A 72 -3.06 -1.83 19.24
N SER A 73 -3.71 -2.79 18.58
CA SER A 73 -3.45 -4.21 18.84
C SER A 73 -2.08 -4.57 18.28
N HIS A 74 -1.35 -5.39 19.04
CA HIS A 74 -0.13 -6.00 18.54
C HIS A 74 -0.52 -6.94 17.38
N ASN A 75 0.32 -6.98 16.34
CA ASN A 75 0.14 -7.82 15.14
C ASN A 75 -1.01 -7.44 14.19
N ASN A 76 -1.59 -6.25 14.33
CA ASN A 76 -2.51 -5.71 13.32
C ASN A 76 -1.88 -4.57 12.53
N THR A 77 -2.16 -4.53 11.24
CA THR A 77 -1.90 -3.37 10.37
C THR A 77 -3.19 -2.59 10.11
N TYR A 78 -3.04 -1.31 9.83
CA TYR A 78 -4.16 -0.37 9.71
C TYR A 78 -4.15 0.31 8.36
N LEU A 79 -5.30 0.45 7.72
CA LEU A 79 -5.46 1.26 6.51
C LEU A 79 -6.08 2.62 6.79
N PHE A 80 -6.70 2.79 7.96
CA PHE A 80 -7.44 4.00 8.27
C PHE A 80 -7.15 4.50 9.67
N LYS A 81 -7.24 5.81 9.88
CA LYS A 81 -7.34 6.43 11.21
C LYS A 81 -8.59 7.30 11.31
N LYS A 82 -9.18 7.36 12.49
CA LYS A 82 -10.29 8.30 12.75
C LYS A 82 -9.76 9.73 12.72
N SER A 83 -10.46 10.61 12.00
CA SER A 83 -10.13 12.03 11.93
C SER A 83 -11.18 12.87 12.66
N GLY A 84 -10.78 13.51 13.76
CA GLY A 84 -11.63 14.46 14.49
C GLY A 84 -12.93 13.86 15.05
N SER A 85 -14.00 14.67 15.00
CA SER A 85 -15.25 14.46 15.75
C SER A 85 -16.46 13.97 14.94
N LYS A 86 -16.29 13.61 13.66
CA LYS A 86 -17.34 13.03 12.82
C LYS A 86 -16.79 11.82 12.08
N SER A 87 -17.68 10.94 11.63
CA SER A 87 -17.50 9.62 11.00
C SER A 87 -16.56 9.51 9.77
N GLU A 88 -15.67 10.48 9.57
CA GLU A 88 -14.64 10.47 8.54
C GLU A 88 -13.41 9.70 8.99
N LEU A 89 -12.90 8.89 8.07
CA LEU A 89 -11.64 8.18 8.21
C LEU A 89 -10.61 8.79 7.27
N THR A 90 -9.39 8.97 7.75
CA THR A 90 -8.26 9.27 6.87
C THR A 90 -7.59 7.98 6.47
N PHE A 91 -7.45 7.78 5.17
CA PHE A 91 -6.70 6.68 4.59
C PHE A 91 -5.20 6.86 4.87
N LEU A 92 -4.55 5.82 5.36
CA LEU A 92 -3.14 5.80 5.72
C LEU A 92 -2.31 5.42 4.49
N GLU A 93 -2.09 6.41 3.63
CA GLU A 93 -1.17 6.35 2.49
C GLU A 93 0.05 7.26 2.72
N PRO A 94 1.20 6.96 2.10
CA PRO A 94 2.40 7.74 2.28
C PRO A 94 2.27 9.10 1.57
N LEU A 95 2.74 10.15 2.23
CA LEU A 95 2.79 11.51 1.67
C LEU A 95 4.11 11.82 0.95
N LYS A 96 5.13 10.99 1.18
CA LYS A 96 6.49 11.12 0.63
C LYS A 96 7.14 9.76 0.51
N ALA A 97 8.13 9.64 -0.37
CA ALA A 97 8.88 8.42 -0.62
C ALA A 97 10.22 8.35 0.17
N ASP A 98 10.56 9.34 0.99
CA ASP A 98 11.84 9.37 1.71
C ASP A 98 11.88 8.42 2.92
N ALA A 99 13.06 7.88 3.21
CA ALA A 99 13.23 6.83 4.23
C ALA A 99 12.83 7.28 5.64
N GLN A 100 13.10 8.54 6.01
CA GLN A 100 12.79 9.06 7.33
C GLN A 100 11.28 9.14 7.55
N TYR A 101 10.55 9.68 6.58
CA TYR A 101 9.09 9.69 6.60
C TYR A 101 8.51 8.28 6.59
N LEU A 102 9.00 7.42 5.70
CA LEU A 102 8.50 6.06 5.56
C LEU A 102 8.68 5.25 6.85
N SER A 103 9.76 5.45 7.61
CA SER A 103 9.94 4.80 8.92
C SER A 103 8.79 5.13 9.87
N SER A 104 8.44 6.42 10.04
CA SER A 104 7.32 6.83 10.90
C SER A 104 5.97 6.37 10.36
N TYR A 105 5.82 6.34 9.03
CA TYR A 105 4.61 5.86 8.38
C TYR A 105 4.39 4.36 8.59
N LEU A 106 5.44 3.53 8.53
CA LEU A 106 5.33 2.09 8.80
C LEU A 106 4.88 1.81 10.24
N GLU A 107 5.37 2.59 11.21
CA GLU A 107 4.86 2.54 12.58
C GLU A 107 3.41 3.02 12.67
N GLU A 108 3.03 4.07 11.94
CA GLU A 108 1.65 4.57 11.89
C GLU A 108 0.67 3.51 11.37
N ARG A 109 1.12 2.74 10.37
CA ARG A 109 0.42 1.61 9.75
C ARG A 109 0.44 0.34 10.59
N GLY A 110 1.26 0.26 11.64
CA GLY A 110 1.46 -0.97 12.40
C GLY A 110 2.29 -2.03 11.67
N ILE A 111 2.98 -1.69 10.59
CA ILE A 111 3.86 -2.62 9.84
C ILE A 111 5.17 -2.83 10.59
N VAL A 112 5.61 -1.83 11.36
CA VAL A 112 6.73 -1.95 12.31
C VAL A 112 6.21 -1.68 13.71
N GLN A 113 6.40 -2.62 14.63
CA GLN A 113 5.92 -2.54 16.01
C GLN A 113 7.00 -2.99 16.98
N GLY A 114 7.46 -2.09 17.86
CA GLY A 114 8.49 -2.41 18.85
C GLY A 114 9.80 -2.92 18.23
N GLY A 115 10.13 -2.45 17.02
CA GLY A 115 11.29 -2.90 16.24
C GLY A 115 11.07 -4.19 15.43
N ASN A 116 9.91 -4.85 15.58
CA ASN A 116 9.58 -6.06 14.81
C ASN A 116 8.77 -5.73 13.57
N MET A 117 9.00 -6.50 12.51
CA MET A 117 8.24 -6.44 11.25
C MET A 117 6.96 -7.26 11.37
N VAL A 118 5.82 -6.64 11.05
CA VAL A 118 4.49 -7.23 11.02
C VAL A 118 3.90 -7.01 9.63
N ILE A 119 4.09 -8.00 8.75
CA ILE A 119 3.51 -7.97 7.39
C ILE A 119 2.31 -8.90 7.37
N SER A 120 1.12 -8.33 7.24
CA SER A 120 -0.13 -9.09 7.20
C SER A 120 -0.68 -9.29 5.79
N ASN A 121 -0.23 -8.50 4.82
CA ASN A 121 -0.73 -8.55 3.44
C ASN A 121 0.28 -7.97 2.42
N PRO A 122 0.03 -8.13 1.10
CA PRO A 122 0.92 -7.62 0.05
C PRO A 122 1.10 -6.10 0.02
N ILE A 123 0.13 -5.30 0.49
CA ILE A 123 0.28 -3.84 0.57
C ILE A 123 1.27 -3.46 1.68
N ASP A 124 1.18 -4.11 2.84
CA ASP A 124 2.15 -3.92 3.92
C ASP A 124 3.56 -4.30 3.46
N MET A 125 3.67 -5.41 2.73
CA MET A 125 4.91 -5.84 2.09
C MET A 125 5.43 -4.77 1.11
N PHE A 126 4.59 -4.25 0.22
CA PHE A 126 4.94 -3.19 -0.72
C PHE A 126 5.48 -1.94 -0.01
N HIS A 127 4.80 -1.47 1.04
CA HIS A 127 5.25 -0.31 1.81
C HIS A 127 6.58 -0.57 2.53
N TYR A 128 6.79 -1.77 3.04
CA TYR A 128 8.06 -2.15 3.67
C TYR A 128 9.22 -2.23 2.66
N LEU A 129 9.00 -2.84 1.48
CA LEU A 129 9.98 -2.90 0.40
C LEU A 129 10.36 -1.49 -0.09
N SER A 130 9.38 -0.59 -0.16
CA SER A 130 9.59 0.80 -0.53
C SER A 130 10.47 1.54 0.48
N TYR A 131 10.26 1.31 1.78
CA TYR A 131 11.14 1.83 2.82
C TYR A 131 12.57 1.31 2.68
N LEU A 132 12.74 0.00 2.44
CA LEU A 132 14.07 -0.57 2.19
C LEU A 132 14.75 0.05 0.97
N ALA A 133 14.00 0.27 -0.12
CA ALA A 133 14.50 0.94 -1.32
C ALA A 133 14.96 2.37 -1.01
N ALA A 134 14.15 3.14 -0.30
CA ALA A 134 14.49 4.51 0.11
C ALA A 134 15.72 4.56 1.03
N LYS A 135 15.95 3.53 1.84
CA LYS A 135 17.12 3.42 2.72
C LYS A 135 18.39 2.99 1.98
N GLY A 136 18.29 2.54 0.73
CA GLY A 136 19.41 1.92 0.01
C GLY A 136 19.83 0.58 0.62
N ALA A 137 18.85 -0.24 1.03
CA ALA A 137 19.11 -1.56 1.57
C ALA A 137 19.83 -2.47 0.54
N ARG A 138 20.55 -3.48 1.04
CA ARG A 138 21.33 -4.40 0.20
C ARG A 138 20.42 -5.51 -0.33
N PRO A 139 20.77 -6.17 -1.45
CA PRO A 139 20.00 -7.28 -2.00
C PRO A 139 19.60 -8.36 -0.97
N LYS A 140 20.53 -8.72 -0.07
CA LYS A 140 20.24 -9.71 0.98
C LYS A 140 19.13 -9.32 1.95
N ASP A 141 18.94 -8.01 2.18
CA ASP A 141 17.91 -7.51 3.09
C ASP A 141 16.51 -7.73 2.46
N TYR A 142 16.43 -7.71 1.11
CA TYR A 142 15.21 -8.07 0.38
C TYR A 142 14.97 -9.58 0.34
N GLU A 143 16.01 -10.40 0.23
CA GLU A 143 15.87 -11.87 0.28
C GLU A 143 15.37 -12.34 1.65
N GLU A 144 15.81 -11.69 2.74
CA GLU A 144 15.30 -11.98 4.08
C GLU A 144 13.79 -11.73 4.16
N VAL A 145 13.33 -10.60 3.64
CA VAL A 145 11.90 -10.24 3.59
C VAL A 145 11.11 -11.17 2.67
N ARG A 146 11.67 -11.53 1.52
CA ARG A 146 11.08 -12.50 0.60
C ARG A 146 10.90 -13.85 1.28
N SER A 147 11.91 -14.30 2.01
CA SER A 147 11.89 -15.58 2.73
C SER A 147 10.82 -15.62 3.82
N TYR A 148 10.50 -14.46 4.41
CA TYR A 148 9.44 -14.34 5.42
C TYR A 148 8.04 -14.61 4.84
N ASN A 149 7.73 -14.06 3.67
CA ASN A 149 6.45 -14.31 2.99
C ASN A 149 6.58 -14.18 1.46
N PRO A 150 6.95 -15.27 0.76
CA PRO A 150 7.23 -15.23 -0.68
C PRO A 150 6.03 -14.82 -1.52
N ARG A 151 4.82 -15.27 -1.17
CA ARG A 151 3.59 -14.95 -1.92
C ARG A 151 3.26 -13.46 -1.82
N ALA A 152 3.27 -12.91 -0.61
CA ALA A 152 3.03 -11.47 -0.42
C ALA A 152 4.11 -10.62 -1.09
N PHE A 153 5.36 -11.11 -1.15
CA PHE A 153 6.46 -10.46 -1.85
C PHE A 153 6.22 -10.36 -3.36
N GLU A 154 5.85 -11.46 -4.03
CA GLU A 154 5.59 -11.44 -5.47
C GLU A 154 4.34 -10.61 -5.82
N GLU A 155 3.28 -10.67 -5.00
CA GLU A 155 2.11 -9.82 -5.20
C GLU A 155 2.42 -8.34 -4.93
N ALA A 156 3.25 -8.00 -3.94
CA ALA A 156 3.73 -6.63 -3.70
C ALA A 156 4.51 -6.07 -4.90
N ARG A 157 5.30 -6.90 -5.59
CA ARG A 157 5.95 -6.50 -6.84
C ARG A 157 4.94 -6.27 -7.97
N SER A 158 3.87 -7.06 -8.02
CA SER A 158 2.78 -6.85 -8.97
C SER A 158 2.04 -5.53 -8.69
N VAL A 159 1.83 -5.19 -7.41
CA VAL A 159 1.30 -3.88 -6.97
C VAL A 159 2.22 -2.75 -7.42
N ALA A 160 3.53 -2.87 -7.21
CA ALA A 160 4.49 -1.87 -7.69
C ALA A 160 4.40 -1.69 -9.21
N HIS A 161 4.25 -2.78 -9.97
CA HIS A 161 4.10 -2.68 -11.42
C HIS A 161 2.84 -1.89 -11.83
N ILE A 162 1.70 -2.18 -11.18
CA ILE A 162 0.47 -1.39 -11.39
C ILE A 162 0.69 0.07 -11.02
N PHE A 163 1.24 0.35 -9.84
CA PHE A 163 1.38 1.71 -9.32
C PHE A 163 2.32 2.59 -10.15
N SER A 164 3.41 2.03 -10.66
CA SER A 164 4.34 2.78 -11.52
C SER A 164 3.69 3.26 -12.83
N LYS A 165 2.63 2.58 -13.30
CA LYS A 165 1.93 2.89 -14.54
C LYS A 165 0.60 3.64 -14.34
N ALA A 166 -0.14 3.31 -13.29
CA ALA A 166 -1.52 3.75 -13.11
C ALA A 166 -1.69 4.98 -12.21
N LEU A 167 -0.76 5.24 -11.28
CA LEU A 167 -0.86 6.39 -10.39
C LEU A 167 -0.38 7.68 -11.08
N LEU A 168 -0.85 8.82 -10.58
CA LEU A 168 -0.40 10.14 -11.04
C LEU A 168 1.10 10.32 -10.72
N GLU A 169 1.80 11.13 -11.51
CA GLU A 169 3.23 11.45 -11.28
C GLU A 169 3.47 12.09 -9.91
N THR A 170 2.48 12.80 -9.38
CA THR A 170 2.55 13.45 -8.07
C THR A 170 2.22 12.53 -6.90
N ASP A 171 1.77 11.29 -7.15
CA ASP A 171 1.49 10.32 -6.08
C ASP A 171 2.81 9.70 -5.58
N PRO A 172 3.15 9.82 -4.28
CA PRO A 172 4.38 9.26 -3.72
C PRO A 172 4.54 7.77 -3.96
N GLU A 173 3.44 7.01 -4.04
CA GLU A 173 3.50 5.56 -4.25
C GLU A 173 3.92 5.18 -5.67
N ARG A 174 3.81 6.09 -6.64
CA ARG A 174 4.38 5.88 -7.98
C ARG A 174 5.91 5.87 -7.92
N GLU A 175 6.51 6.86 -7.28
CA GLU A 175 7.97 6.92 -7.09
C GLU A 175 8.47 5.71 -6.28
N MET A 176 7.76 5.38 -5.19
CA MET A 176 8.07 4.19 -4.37
C MET A 176 8.03 2.92 -5.22
N ALA A 177 7.02 2.77 -6.07
CA ALA A 177 6.89 1.63 -6.96
C ALA A 177 8.04 1.51 -7.96
N GLU A 178 8.42 2.61 -8.62
CA GLU A 178 9.57 2.62 -9.52
C GLU A 178 10.87 2.24 -8.80
N ASN A 179 11.07 2.72 -7.58
CA ASN A 179 12.23 2.39 -6.76
C ASN A 179 12.25 0.91 -6.36
N VAL A 180 11.09 0.32 -6.02
CA VAL A 180 10.97 -1.12 -5.75
C VAL A 180 11.29 -1.95 -7.00
N LEU A 181 10.83 -1.55 -8.18
CA LEU A 181 11.07 -2.30 -9.42
C LEU A 181 12.53 -2.25 -9.89
N LYS A 182 13.30 -1.22 -9.51
CA LYS A 182 14.75 -1.12 -9.79
C LYS A 182 15.60 -2.10 -8.97
N ILE A 183 15.05 -2.71 -7.92
CA ILE A 183 15.78 -3.67 -7.08
C ILE A 183 16.06 -4.94 -7.91
N ARG A 184 17.36 -5.24 -8.09
CA ARG A 184 17.79 -6.51 -8.66
C ARG A 184 17.76 -7.59 -7.57
N ILE A 185 16.89 -8.56 -7.76
CA ILE A 185 16.73 -9.76 -6.92
C ILE A 185 17.46 -10.88 -7.67
N PHE A 186 18.33 -11.62 -6.98
CA PHE A 186 19.24 -12.60 -7.58
C PHE A 186 18.71 -14.03 -7.45
#